data_AF-A0A0U1EJ82-F1
#
_entry.id   AF-A0A0U1EJ82-F1
#
_cell.length_a   1.000
_cell.length_b   1.000
_cell.length_c   1.000
_cell.angle_alpha   90.00
_cell.angle_beta   90.00
_cell.angle_gamma   90.00
#
_symmetry.space_group_name_H-M   'P 1'
#
loop_
_entity.id
_entity.type
_entity.pdbx_description
1 polymer ?
#
loop_
_entity_poly.entity_id
_entity_poly.type
_entity_poly.pdbx_seq_one_letter_code
_entity_poly.pdbx_strand_id
1 'polypeptide(L)' 'MESYQQFLNSPNTFIWIAFILYLISSLVFFSVTVFVGLRHVSLKERIITTFVLSIVLTLTLTTLTYCIVSK' A
#
# COMPACT_ATOMS: atom_id res chain seq x y z
N MET A 1 1.18 8.72 -28.54
CA MET A 1 0.13 7.90 -27.90
C MET A 1 0.60 6.46 -27.68
N GLU A 2 1.33 5.84 -28.61
CA GLU A 2 1.81 4.45 -28.51
C GLU A 2 2.71 4.16 -27.30
N SER A 3 3.62 5.07 -26.95
CA SER A 3 4.54 4.89 -25.82
C SER A 3 3.83 4.85 -24.45
N TYR A 4 2.75 5.62 -24.29
CA TYR A 4 1.95 5.65 -23.05
C TYR A 4 1.13 4.35 -22.88
N GLN A 5 0.65 3.82 -23.99
CA GLN A 5 -0.13 2.57 -24.03
C GLN A 5 0.76 1.34 -23.79
N GLN A 6 1.99 1.34 -24.31
CA GLN A 6 3.00 0.33 -23.98
C GLN A 6 3.43 0.40 -22.51
N PHE A 7 3.54 1.60 -21.94
CA PHE A 7 3.85 1.77 -20.52
C PHE A 7 2.75 1.18 -19.65
N LEU A 8 1.47 1.49 -19.94
CA LEU A 8 0.32 0.94 -19.21
C LEU A 8 0.15 -0.57 -19.36
N ASN A 9 0.55 -1.14 -20.50
CA ASN A 9 0.49 -2.59 -20.74
C ASN A 9 1.68 -3.37 -20.17
N SER A 10 2.65 -2.70 -19.51
CA SER A 10 3.76 -3.40 -18.89
C SER A 10 3.36 -3.95 -17.50
N PRO A 11 3.73 -5.19 -17.16
CA PRO A 11 3.44 -5.78 -15.84
C PRO A 11 4.01 -4.94 -14.70
N ASN A 12 5.14 -4.27 -14.91
CA ASN A 12 5.76 -3.39 -13.91
C ASN A 12 4.90 -2.16 -13.61
N THR A 13 4.26 -1.57 -14.61
CA THR A 13 3.36 -0.42 -14.41
C THR A 13 2.14 -0.82 -13.62
N PHE A 14 1.57 -2.00 -13.90
CA PHE A 14 0.47 -2.55 -13.11
C PHE A 14 0.86 -2.73 -11.64
N ILE A 15 2.04 -3.31 -11.37
CA ILE A 15 2.56 -3.51 -10.01
C ILE A 15 2.76 -2.18 -9.29
N TRP A 16 3.24 -1.16 -9.99
CA TRP A 16 3.47 0.17 -9.41
C TRP A 16 2.17 0.91 -9.08
N ILE A 17 1.17 0.83 -9.97
CA ILE A 17 -0.17 1.37 -9.70
C ILE A 17 -0.81 0.62 -8.52
N ALA A 18 -0.69 -0.71 -8.49
CA ALA A 18 -1.19 -1.53 -7.39
C ALA A 18 -0.53 -1.14 -6.05
N PHE A 19 0.79 -0.90 -6.04
CA PHE A 19 1.51 -0.41 -4.86
C PHE A 19 0.91 0.89 -4.32
N ILE A 20 0.65 1.89 -5.18
CA ILE A 20 0.03 3.16 -4.75
C ILE A 20 -1.36 2.92 -4.16
N LEU A 21 -2.18 2.12 -4.83
CA LEU A 21 -3.53 1.84 -4.36
C LEU A 21 -3.51 1.12 -3.00
N TYR A 22 -2.65 0.12 -2.83
CA TYR A 22 -2.47 -0.57 -1.55
C TYR A 22 -1.95 0.36 -0.45
N LEU A 23 -1.05 1.29 -0.77
CA LEU A 23 -0.54 2.26 0.19
C LEU A 23 -1.65 3.20 0.68
N ILE A 24 -2.45 3.76 -0.24
CA ILE A 24 -3.57 4.64 0.11
C ILE A 24 -4.63 3.87 0.90
N SER A 25 -5.05 2.70 0.42
CA SER A 25 -6.05 1.89 1.09
C SER A 25 -5.60 1.44 2.49
N SER A 26 -4.34 1.03 2.64
CA SER A 26 -3.80 0.62 3.94
C SER A 26 -3.71 1.79 4.92
N LEU A 27 -3.28 2.98 4.47
CA LEU A 27 -3.25 4.18 5.30
C LEU A 27 -4.64 4.55 5.81
N VAL A 28 -5.66 4.53 4.95
CA VAL A 28 -7.04 4.83 5.37
C VAL A 28 -7.53 3.78 6.36
N PHE A 29 -7.37 2.49 6.04
CA PHE A 29 -7.82 1.40 6.88
C PHE A 29 -7.15 1.44 8.27
N PHE A 30 -5.82 1.47 8.32
CA PHE A 30 -5.09 1.48 9.58
C PHE A 30 -5.26 2.79 10.35
N SER A 31 -5.43 3.94 9.68
CA SER A 31 -5.76 5.19 10.38
C SER A 31 -7.07 5.04 11.14
N VAL A 32 -8.13 4.53 10.51
CA VAL A 32 -9.40 4.29 11.21
C VAL A 32 -9.22 3.28 12.34
N THR A 33 -8.59 2.13 12.09
CA THR A 33 -8.43 1.07 13.09
C THR A 33 -7.56 1.51 14.27
N VAL A 34 -6.42 2.16 14.03
CA VAL A 34 -5.48 2.61 15.07
C VAL A 34 -6.09 3.76 15.87
N PHE A 35 -6.76 4.72 15.23
CA PHE A 35 -7.35 5.84 15.98
C PHE A 35 -8.56 5.44 16.83
N VAL A 36 -9.32 4.42 16.40
CA VAL A 36 -10.45 3.87 17.17
C VAL A 36 -9.97 2.88 18.24
N GLY A 37 -9.14 1.91 17.86
CA GLY A 37 -8.73 0.80 18.72
C GLY A 37 -7.63 1.16 19.73
N LEU A 38 -6.72 2.07 19.37
CA LEU A 38 -5.59 2.45 20.22
C LEU A 38 -5.80 3.83 20.85
N ARG A 39 -6.98 4.06 21.46
CA ARG A 39 -7.37 5.35 22.04
C ARG A 39 -6.57 5.76 23.28
N HIS A 40 -5.83 4.85 23.92
CA HIS A 40 -5.07 5.11 25.14
C HIS A 40 -3.61 5.50 24.91
N VAL A 41 -3.05 5.25 23.72
CA VAL A 41 -1.67 5.62 23.36
C VAL A 41 -1.58 7.04 22.83
N SER A 42 -0.37 7.60 22.90
CA SER A 42 -0.09 8.95 22.42
C SER A 42 -0.32 9.11 20.92
N LEU A 43 -0.60 10.33 20.47
CA LEU A 43 -0.78 10.63 19.03
C LEU A 43 0.45 10.23 18.21
N LYS A 44 1.66 10.39 18.77
CA LYS A 44 2.92 10.03 18.11
C LYS A 44 2.99 8.54 17.84
N GLU A 45 2.67 7.72 18.85
CA GLU A 45 2.66 6.26 18.71
C GLU A 45 1.64 5.82 17.67
N ARG A 46 0.43 6.40 17.66
CA ARG A 46 -0.60 6.06 16.65
C ARG A 46 -0.15 6.33 15.23
N ILE A 47 0.51 7.46 14.98
CA ILE A 47 1.02 7.81 13.65
C ILE A 47 2.10 6.81 13.23
N ILE A 48 3.07 6.51 14.12
CA ILE A 48 4.14 5.56 13.83
C ILE A 48 3.56 4.16 13.56
N THR A 49 2.64 3.68 14.41
CA THR A 49 2.00 2.37 14.25
C THR A 49 1.23 2.28 12.93
N THR A 50 0.46 3.31 12.57
CA THR A 50 -0.27 3.37 11.29
C THR A 50 0.70 3.30 10.12
N PHE A 51 1.77 4.10 10.15
CA PHE A 51 2.76 4.16 9.08
C PHE A 51 3.50 2.82 8.89
N VAL A 52 3.95 2.21 9.98
CA VAL A 52 4.64 0.90 9.95
C VAL A 52 3.71 -0.19 9.41
N LEU A 53 2.47 -0.28 9.91
CA LEU A 53 1.50 -1.28 9.45
C LEU A 53 1.17 -1.09 7.97
N SER A 54 0.96 0.14 7.52
CA SER A 54 0.70 0.46 6.11
C SER A 54 1.87 0.05 5.21
N ILE A 55 3.11 0.35 5.58
CA ILE A 55 4.28 -0.05 4.79
C ILE A 55 4.40 -1.57 4.71
N VAL A 56 4.32 -2.26 5.85
CA VAL A 56 4.46 -3.72 5.89
C VAL A 56 3.39 -4.40 5.05
N LEU A 57 2.13 -3.97 5.17
CA LEU A 57 1.03 -4.53 4.39
C LEU A 57 1.22 -4.25 2.89
N THR A 58 1.55 -3.00 2.53
CA THR A 58 1.73 -2.59 1.14
C THR A 58 2.87 -3.38 0.48
N LEU A 59 4.03 -3.49 1.14
CA LEU A 59 5.15 -4.27 0.64
C LEU A 59 4.78 -5.73 0.46
N THR A 60 4.10 -6.33 1.43
CA THR A 60 3.68 -7.75 1.36
C THR A 60 2.76 -7.99 0.17
N LEU A 61 1.73 -7.15 0.00
CA LEU A 61 0.79 -7.26 -1.11
C LEU A 61 1.47 -7.00 -2.46
N THR A 62 2.33 -5.99 -2.55
CA THR A 62 3.06 -5.69 -3.79
C THR A 62 4.04 -6.81 -4.16
N THR A 63 4.72 -7.43 -3.20
CA THR A 63 5.57 -8.60 -3.46
C THR A 63 4.74 -9.79 -3.92
N LEU A 64 3.58 -10.05 -3.31
CA LEU A 64 2.66 -11.10 -3.77
C LEU A 64 2.19 -10.83 -5.21
N THR A 65 1.76 -9.61 -5.50
CA THR A 65 1.35 -9.19 -6.85
C THR A 65 2.51 -9.34 -7.84
N TYR A 66 3.73 -8.97 -7.46
CA TYR A 66 4.92 -9.18 -8.29
C TYR A 66 5.15 -10.67 -8.60
N CYS A 67 5.06 -11.55 -7.60
CA CYS A 67 5.22 -12.99 -7.77
C CYS A 67 4.13 -13.64 -8.65
N ILE A 68 2.91 -13.09 -8.64
CA ILE A 68 1.80 -13.58 -9.46
C ILE A 68 1.93 -13.09 -10.91
N VAL A 69 2.26 -11.81 -11.09
CA VAL A 69 2.29 -11.16 -12.41
C VAL A 69 3.58 -11.47 -13.18
N SER A 70 4.68 -11.77 -12.50
CA SER A 70 5.96 -12.15 -13.14
C SER A 70 6.11 -13.65 -13.40
N LYS A 71 5.05 -14.44 -13.17
CA LYS A 71 4.93 -15.84 -13.60
C LYS A 71 4.26 -15.92 -14.97
#